data_AF-A0A419ABK4-F1
#
_entry.id   AF-A0A419ABK4-F1
#
_cell.length_a   1.000
_cell.length_b   1.000
_cell.length_c   1.000
_cell.angle_alpha   90.00
_cell.angle_beta   90.00
_cell.angle_gamma   90.00
#
_symmetry.space_group_name_H-M   'P 1'
#
loop_
_entity.id
_entity.type
_entity.pdbx_description
1 polymer ?
#
loop_
_entity_poly.entity_id
_entity_poly.type
_entity_poly.pdbx_seq_one_letter_code
_entity_poly.pdbx_strand_id
1 'polypeptide(L)' 'MWTRIKTIVDGRSEANDWTICRDGVPVGRIRHEPQKPGIEPWLWTVWTEPQASGQAWTELAALNAIKENAARIEAQSA' A
#
# COMPACT_ATOMS: atom_id res chain seq x y z
N MET A 1 -11.99 2.00 10.20
CA MET A 1 -11.25 3.28 10.07
C MET A 1 -9.93 3.04 9.32
N TRP A 2 -9.53 3.94 8.41
CA TRP A 2 -8.27 3.80 7.66
C TRP A 2 -7.17 4.66 8.28
N THR A 3 -5.99 4.09 8.49
CA THR A 3 -4.81 4.82 8.97
C THR A 3 -3.57 4.47 8.16
N ARG A 4 -2.59 5.37 8.15
CA ARG A 4 -1.26 5.13 7.58
C ARG A 4 -0.22 5.35 8.67
N ILE A 5 0.72 4.42 8.80
CA ILE A 5 1.84 4.52 9.73
C ILE A 5 3.14 4.46 8.93
N LYS A 6 4.15 5.23 9.35
CA LYS A 6 5.43 5.25 8.65
C LYS A 6 6.10 3.89 8.79
N THR A 7 6.49 3.28 7.68
CA THR A 7 7.13 1.96 7.73
C THR A 7 8.58 2.14 8.18
N ILE A 8 9.01 1.32 9.14
CA ILE A 8 10.39 1.27 9.63
C ILE A 8 10.99 -0.04 9.15
N VAL A 9 12.01 0.02 8.30
CA VAL A 9 12.79 -1.13 7.85
C VAL A 9 14.21 -0.95 8.38
N ASP A 10 14.73 -1.94 9.11
CA ASP A 10 16.09 -1.91 9.69
C ASP A 10 16.40 -0.64 10.50
N GLY A 11 15.41 -0.15 11.25
CA GLY A 11 15.55 1.08 12.06
C GLY A 11 15.56 2.38 11.23
N ARG A 12 15.36 2.30 9.91
CA ARG A 12 15.27 3.45 9.01
C ARG A 12 13.84 3.63 8.50
N SER A 13 13.39 4.87 8.44
CA SER A 13 12.13 5.23 7.79
C SER A 13 12.45 5.95 6.49
N GLU A 14 12.03 5.38 5.36
CA GLU A 14 12.09 6.09 4.09
C GLU A 14 11.02 7.18 4.08
N ALA A 15 11.29 8.30 3.40
CA ALA A 15 10.43 9.48 3.45
C ALA A 15 8.99 9.23 2.96
N ASN A 16 8.82 8.23 2.09
CA ASN A 16 7.58 7.94 1.37
C ASN A 16 7.25 6.45 1.39
N ASP A 17 7.36 5.83 2.56
CA ASP A 17 7.10 4.42 2.79
C ASP A 17 6.13 4.25 3.96
N TRP A 18 4.95 3.72 3.66
CA TRP A 18 3.81 3.71 4.56
C TRP A 18 3.13 2.35 4.61
N THR A 19 2.86 1.88 5.82
CA THR A 19 1.99 0.73 6.07
C THR A 19 0.57 1.26 6.19
N ILE A 20 -0.34 0.67 5.43
CA ILE A 20 -1.76 1.00 5.41
C ILE A 20 -2.48 0.02 6.33
N CYS A 21 -3.25 0.57 7.27
CA CYS A 21 -4.01 -0.21 8.23
C CYS A 21 -5.51 0.06 8.11
N ARG A 22 -6.29 -1.00 8.32
CA ARG A 22 -7.75 -0.99 8.44
C ARG A 22 -8.10 -1.43 9.85
N ASP A 23 -8.74 -0.55 10.61
CA ASP A 23 -9.15 -0.81 12.00
C ASP A 23 -7.99 -1.29 12.89
N GLY A 24 -6.80 -0.71 12.68
CA GLY A 24 -5.57 -1.06 13.39
C GLY A 24 -4.85 -2.29 12.84
N VAL A 25 -5.47 -3.06 11.95
CA VAL A 25 -4.88 -4.23 11.28
C VAL A 25 -4.13 -3.77 10.03
N PRO A 26 -2.84 -4.06 9.89
CA PRO A 26 -2.12 -3.80 8.65
C PRO A 26 -2.65 -4.65 7.49
N VAL A 27 -2.97 -4.00 6.36
CA VAL A 27 -3.52 -4.68 5.18
C VAL A 27 -2.65 -4.53 3.94
N GLY A 28 -1.73 -3.57 3.95
CA GLY A 28 -0.84 -3.34 2.82
C GLY A 28 0.21 -2.28 3.08
N ARG A 29 0.97 -1.97 2.04
CA ARG A 29 2.08 -1.02 2.08
C ARG A 29 2.16 -0.24 0.78
N ILE A 30 2.46 1.05 0.85
CA ILE A 30 2.85 1.87 -0.30
C ILE A 30 4.28 2.35 -0.13
N ARG A 31 5.05 2.38 -1.21
CA ARG A 31 6.43 2.87 -1.23
C ARG A 31 6.67 3.67 -2.51
N HIS A 32 7.29 4.82 -2.37
CA HIS A 32 7.77 5.58 -3.51
C HIS A 32 9.15 5.08 -3.95
N GLU A 33 9.22 4.52 -5.15
CA GLU A 33 10.44 4.01 -5.77
C GLU A 33 10.56 4.51 -7.22
N PRO A 34 11.08 5.73 -7.42
CA PRO A 34 11.24 6.30 -8.76
C PRO A 34 12.42 5.62 -9.48
N GLN A 35 12.19 4.43 -10.03
CA GLN A 35 13.25 3.64 -10.66
C GLN A 35 13.63 4.17 -12.05
N LYS A 36 12.67 4.59 -12.89
CA LYS A 36 12.92 5.08 -14.26
C LYS A 36 11.84 6.06 -14.73
N PRO A 37 12.17 7.00 -15.65
CA PRO A 37 11.17 7.79 -16.35
C PRO A 37 10.17 6.90 -17.10
N GLY A 38 8.89 7.27 -17.07
CA GLY A 38 7.83 6.51 -17.74
C GLY A 38 7.35 5.26 -16.99
N ILE A 39 7.86 5.00 -15.78
CA ILE A 39 7.35 3.98 -14.88
C ILE A 39 6.62 4.64 -13.71
N GLU A 40 5.52 4.03 -13.28
CA GLU A 40 4.73 4.44 -12.13
C GLU A 40 5.58 4.37 -10.85
N PRO A 41 5.84 5.51 -10.17
CA PRO A 41 6.83 5.55 -9.10
C PRO A 41 6.31 5.08 -7.74
N TRP A 42 5.00 4.81 -7.60
CA TRP A 42 4.43 4.33 -6.34
C TRP A 42 4.12 2.85 -6.41
N LEU A 43 4.92 2.04 -5.73
CA LEU A 43 4.63 0.63 -5.49
C LEU A 43 3.57 0.51 -4.41
N TRP A 44 2.64 -0.42 -4.59
CA TRP A 44 1.67 -0.79 -3.58
C TRP A 44 1.54 -2.30 -3.49
N THR A 45 1.39 -2.79 -2.26
CA THR A 45 1.31 -4.21 -1.95
C THR A 45 0.15 -4.48 -1.02
N VAL A 46 -0.62 -5.52 -1.32
CA VAL A 46 -1.69 -6.03 -0.45
C VAL A 46 -1.17 -7.29 0.24
N TRP A 47 -1.19 -7.33 1.57
CA TRP A 47 -0.58 -8.43 2.31
C TRP A 47 -1.43 -9.69 2.34
N THR A 48 -2.75 -9.52 2.34
CA THR A 48 -3.72 -10.62 2.27
C THR A 48 -3.76 -11.26 0.87
N GLU A 49 -3.41 -10.50 -0.17
CA GLU A 49 -3.38 -10.99 -1.55
C GLU A 49 -2.22 -10.38 -2.33
N PRO A 50 -1.00 -10.93 -2.20
CA PRO A 50 0.19 -10.38 -2.85
C PRO A 50 0.07 -10.29 -4.37
N GLN A 51 -0.71 -11.16 -5.00
CA GLN A 51 -0.97 -11.16 -6.45
C GLN A 51 -1.77 -9.94 -6.92
N ALA A 52 -2.48 -9.28 -6.02
CA ALA A 52 -3.22 -8.06 -6.33
C ALA A 52 -2.32 -6.81 -6.33
N SER A 53 -1.04 -6.91 -5.99
CA SER A 53 -0.11 -5.77 -5.86
C SER A 53 0.29 -5.14 -7.21
N GLY A 54 0.76 -3.89 -7.20
CA GLY A 54 1.12 -3.20 -8.43
C GLY A 54 1.87 -1.88 -8.26
N GLN A 55 1.78 -1.03 -9.28
CA GLN A 55 2.31 0.33 -9.27
C GLN A 55 1.20 1.34 -9.55
N ALA A 56 1.45 2.61 -9.25
CA ALA A 56 0.57 3.73 -9.54
C ALA A 56 1.35 5.03 -9.76
N TRP A 57 0.76 5.96 -10.53
CA TRP A 57 1.36 7.29 -10.75
C TRP A 57 1.41 8.18 -9.52
N THR A 58 0.53 7.96 -8.54
CA THR A 58 0.39 8.84 -7.37
C THR A 58 0.22 8.04 -6.08
N GLU A 59 0.63 8.64 -4.95
CA GLU A 59 0.42 8.07 -3.61
C GLU A 59 -1.07 7.76 -3.37
N LEU A 60 -1.95 8.67 -3.79
CA LEU A 60 -3.39 8.52 -3.59
C LEU A 60 -3.95 7.35 -4.39
N ALA A 61 -3.50 7.14 -5.63
CA ALA A 61 -3.91 6.00 -6.45
C ALA A 61 -3.43 4.68 -5.85
N ALA A 62 -2.17 4.61 -5.40
CA ALA A 62 -1.62 3.47 -4.68
C ALA A 62 -2.41 3.15 -3.39
N LEU A 63 -2.77 4.19 -2.62
CA LEU A 63 -3.58 4.05 -1.42
C LEU A 63 -4.99 3.53 -1.72
N ASN A 64 -5.64 4.07 -2.75
CA ASN A 64 -6.98 3.64 -3.13
C ASN A 64 -7.00 2.19 -3.61
N ALA A 65 -5.98 1.75 -4.37
CA ALA A 65 -5.85 0.37 -4.81
C ALA A 65 -5.78 -0.62 -3.63
N ILE A 66 -5.04 -0.30 -2.56
CA ILE A 66 -5.01 -1.12 -1.34
C ILE A 66 -6.40 -1.15 -0.67
N LYS A 67 -7.06 0.00 -0.56
CA LYS A 67 -8.38 0.09 0.08
C LYS A 67 -9.44 -0.73 -0.67
N GLU A 68 -9.46 -0.63 -1.98
CA GLU A 68 -10.39 -1.36 -2.85
C GLU A 68 -10.18 -2.88 -2.74
N ASN A 69 -8.92 -3.34 -2.76
CA ASN A 69 -8.61 -4.76 -2.61
C ASN A 69 -8.96 -5.29 -1.22
N ALA A 70 -8.60 -4.57 -0.16
CA ALA A 70 -8.96 -4.96 1.20
C ALA A 70 -10.47 -5.02 1.41
N ALA A 71 -11.23 -4.02 0.90
CA ALA A 71 -12.70 -4.03 0.98
C ALA A 71 -13.33 -5.20 0.19
N ARG A 72 -12.77 -5.56 -0.97
CA ARG A 72 -13.21 -6.73 -1.74
C ARG A 72 -13.00 -8.03 -0.95
N ILE A 73 -11.85 -8.18 -0.30
CA ILE A 73 -11.52 -9.38 0.49
C ILE A 73 -12.44 -9.49 1.71
N GLU A 74 -12.72 -8.38 2.38
CA GLU A 74 -13.71 -8.33 3.48
C GLU A 74 -15.08 -8.80 3.00
N ALA A 75 -15.55 -8.32 1.84
CA ALA A 75 -16.83 -8.69 1.27
C ALA A 75 -16.91 -10.16 0.82
N GLN A 76 -15.78 -10.79 0.48
CA GLN A 76 -15.70 -12.21 0.11
C GLN A 76 -15.62 -13.15 1.32
N SER A 77 -15.29 -12.60 2.50
CA SER A 77 -15.10 -13.37 3.73
C SER A 77 -16.30 -13.28 4.69
N ALA A 78 -17.36 -12.56 4.30
CA ALA A 78 -18.61 -12.37 5.03
C ALA A 78 -19.72 -13.27 4.48
#